data_AF-A0AAD2FJU1-F1
#
_entry.id   AF-A0AAD2FJU1-F1
#
_cell.length_a   1.000
_cell.length_b   1.000
_cell.length_c   1.000
_cell.angle_alpha   90.00
_cell.angle_beta   90.00
_cell.angle_gamma   90.00
#
_symmetry.space_group_name_H-M   'P 1'
#
loop_
_entity.id
_entity.type
_entity.pdbx_description
1 polymer ?
#
loop_
_entity_poly.entity_id
_entity_poly.type
_entity_poly.pdbx_seq_one_letter_code
_entity_poly.pdbx_strand_id
1 'polypeptide(L)'
;MMESLTSKSPNTTQQHKSCQKCEQSLPRHLFSKKEFSNDTSTCHQCRRNQTAERCKQAAKPQIKLGRKADSGIMRRPNNFGYCDYLDQVFSLKCFSDLVTLGVFQSAKDISESMAAIQAAIKHGLPVSPSQNEKKKKIKCLCIGDGSTPRTAVLACYWKQWSCVSIDPALHEEWTGETPKGVRNLIGFGGTLEEFMSLPPGEDDSSYDHLVLLCVHSHARLMGPCSIQNIRNRYPSIPHTTLVSLPCCPKFRSHRDVGRPPDIFYDDDCVFPACRKVEIWNFSNVAAAESPMVCREIAA
;
A
#
# COMPACT_ATOMS: atom_id res chain seq x y z
N MET A 1 38.06 -12.68 -28.10
CA MET A 1 38.58 -12.49 -26.73
C MET A 1 37.42 -12.04 -25.87
N MET A 2 36.82 -13.01 -25.17
CA MET A 2 35.70 -12.80 -24.26
C MET A 2 36.27 -12.73 -22.85
N GLU A 3 36.14 -11.59 -22.17
CA GLU A 3 36.34 -11.52 -20.71
C GLU A 3 34.96 -11.61 -20.04
N SER A 4 34.73 -12.78 -19.45
CA SER A 4 33.59 -13.10 -18.60
C SER A 4 33.79 -12.45 -17.23
N LEU A 5 32.99 -11.44 -16.91
CA LEU A 5 32.88 -10.89 -15.56
C LEU A 5 31.89 -11.75 -14.76
N THR A 6 32.40 -12.73 -14.04
CA THR A 6 31.66 -13.45 -13.00
C THR A 6 31.41 -12.53 -11.81
N SER A 7 30.16 -12.10 -11.61
CA SER A 7 29.72 -11.42 -10.38
C SER A 7 29.67 -12.44 -9.23
N LYS A 8 30.60 -12.31 -8.27
CA LYS A 8 30.55 -13.06 -7.01
C LYS A 8 29.52 -12.40 -6.11
N SER A 9 28.37 -13.04 -5.91
CA SER A 9 27.49 -12.72 -4.77
C SER A 9 28.27 -12.97 -3.46
N PRO A 10 28.23 -12.05 -2.48
CA PRO A 10 28.83 -12.31 -1.17
C PRO A 10 27.90 -13.26 -0.41
N ASN A 11 28.13 -14.56 -0.61
CA ASN A 11 27.50 -15.61 0.18
C ASN A 11 28.09 -15.51 1.60
N THR A 12 27.54 -14.61 2.42
CA THR A 12 27.88 -14.50 3.84
C THR A 12 27.21 -15.68 4.51
N THR A 13 27.93 -16.80 4.60
CA THR A 13 27.56 -17.97 5.39
C THR A 13 27.24 -17.45 6.80
N GLN A 14 25.95 -17.39 7.15
CA GLN A 14 25.53 -16.91 8.45
C GLN A 14 26.12 -17.87 9.49
N GLN A 15 27.14 -17.41 10.21
CA GLN A 15 27.79 -18.22 11.23
C GLN A 15 26.76 -18.51 12.34
N HIS A 16 26.51 -19.80 12.56
CA HIS A 16 25.66 -20.29 13.63
C HIS A 16 26.51 -20.76 14.82
N LYS A 17 25.95 -20.68 16.03
CA LYS A 17 26.58 -21.15 17.26
C LYS A 17 25.54 -21.76 18.18
N SER A 18 25.92 -22.82 18.89
CA SER A 18 25.04 -23.50 19.85
C SER A 18 25.00 -22.77 21.19
N CYS A 19 23.80 -22.53 21.71
CA CYS A 19 23.60 -21.97 23.04
C CYS A 19 23.79 -23.06 24.11
N GLN A 20 24.64 -22.82 25.12
CA GLN A 20 24.86 -23.82 26.19
C GLN A 20 23.67 -24.03 27.14
N LYS A 21 22.68 -23.12 27.12
CA LYS A 21 21.52 -23.19 28.02
C LYS A 21 20.28 -23.82 27.40
N CYS A 22 20.05 -23.61 26.12
CA CYS A 22 18.89 -24.19 25.41
C CYS A 22 19.30 -25.16 24.31
N GLU A 23 20.60 -25.40 24.11
CA GLU A 23 21.19 -26.34 23.15
C GLU A 23 20.83 -26.08 21.68
N GLN A 24 20.14 -24.98 21.38
CA GLN A 24 19.78 -24.59 20.02
C GLN A 24 20.97 -23.98 19.28
N SER A 25 21.14 -24.39 18.01
CA SER A 25 22.03 -23.74 17.04
C SER A 25 21.36 -22.48 16.49
N LEU A 26 21.93 -21.32 16.81
CA LEU A 26 21.33 -20.01 16.57
C LEU A 26 22.28 -19.11 15.78
N PRO A 27 21.76 -18.21 14.93
CA PRO A 27 22.58 -17.25 14.18
C PRO A 27 23.29 -16.24 15.10
N ARG A 28 24.45 -15.73 14.65
CA ARG A 28 25.32 -14.79 15.38
C ARG A 28 24.63 -13.64 16.09
N HIS A 29 23.61 -13.04 15.47
CA HIS A 29 22.91 -11.87 16.02
C HIS A 29 22.09 -12.17 17.29
N LEU A 30 21.91 -13.45 17.65
CA LEU A 30 21.25 -13.88 18.88
C LEU A 30 22.21 -14.04 20.07
N PHE A 31 23.48 -13.68 19.90
CA PHE A 31 24.50 -13.66 20.94
C PHE A 31 25.13 -12.27 21.05
N SER A 32 25.62 -11.91 22.24
CA SER A 32 26.42 -10.70 22.36
C SER A 32 27.75 -10.86 21.62
N LYS A 33 28.33 -9.76 21.12
CA LYS A 33 29.62 -9.78 20.40
C LYS A 33 30.73 -10.50 21.20
N LYS A 34 30.77 -10.28 22.52
CA LYS A 34 31.77 -10.87 23.43
C LYS A 34 31.52 -12.37 23.71
N GLU A 35 30.28 -12.82 23.71
CA GLU A 35 29.93 -14.23 23.92
C GLU A 35 30.04 -15.06 22.66
N PHE A 36 29.82 -14.46 21.49
CA PHE A 36 30.00 -15.17 20.24
C PHE A 36 31.47 -15.58 20.03
N SER A 37 32.43 -14.81 20.56
CA SER A 37 33.86 -15.12 20.55
C SER A 37 34.32 -16.07 21.67
N ASN A 38 33.54 -16.24 22.74
CA ASN A 38 33.92 -17.07 23.89
C ASN A 38 33.27 -18.45 23.85
N ASP A 39 33.91 -19.50 24.36
CA ASP A 39 33.35 -20.86 24.38
C ASP A 39 32.06 -20.97 25.20
N THR A 40 31.86 -20.09 26.19
CA THR A 40 30.66 -20.01 27.02
C THR A 40 29.62 -19.05 26.44
N SER A 41 28.93 -19.45 25.37
CA SER A 41 27.91 -18.62 24.72
C SER A 41 26.49 -18.93 25.19
N THR A 42 25.91 -18.01 25.95
CA THR A 42 24.46 -18.01 26.25
C THR A 42 23.75 -17.07 25.29
N CYS A 43 22.65 -17.52 24.66
CA CYS A 43 21.89 -16.67 23.75
C CYS A 43 21.13 -15.56 24.51
N HIS A 44 20.78 -14.49 23.80
CA HIS A 44 20.03 -13.36 24.38
C HIS A 44 18.72 -13.78 25.06
N GLN A 45 18.05 -14.82 24.55
CA GLN A 45 16.79 -15.29 25.13
C GLN A 45 17.00 -16.00 26.47
N CYS A 46 17.95 -16.92 26.57
CA CYS A 46 18.28 -17.58 27.84
C CYS A 46 18.73 -16.57 28.89
N ARG A 47 19.48 -15.54 28.49
CA ARG A 47 19.90 -14.45 29.38
C ARG A 47 18.71 -13.59 29.85
N ARG A 48 17.74 -13.33 28.97
CA ARG A 48 16.47 -12.67 29.32
C ARG A 48 15.67 -13.50 30.32
N ASN A 49 15.56 -14.82 30.10
CA ASN A 49 14.83 -15.71 31.00
C ASN A 49 15.50 -15.81 32.38
N GLN A 50 16.83 -15.89 32.44
CA GLN A 50 17.57 -15.81 33.73
C GLN A 50 17.34 -14.48 34.45
N THR A 51 17.21 -13.38 33.70
CA THR A 51 16.90 -12.07 34.30
C THR A 51 15.46 -12.01 34.78
N ALA A 52 14.50 -12.52 34.01
CA ALA A 52 13.11 -12.62 34.43
C ALA A 52 12.96 -13.46 35.72
N GLU A 53 13.67 -14.58 35.80
CA GLU A 53 13.72 -15.44 36.98
C GLU A 53 14.26 -14.69 38.22
N ARG A 54 15.39 -13.99 38.08
CA ARG A 54 15.93 -13.12 39.15
C ARG A 54 14.94 -12.04 39.59
N CYS A 55 14.15 -11.52 38.66
CA CYS A 55 13.13 -10.50 38.91
C CYS A 55 11.76 -11.07 39.29
N LYS A 56 11.62 -12.40 39.49
CA LYS A 56 10.35 -13.09 39.77
C LYS A 56 9.24 -12.80 38.73
N GLN A 57 9.64 -12.62 37.47
CA GLN A 57 8.74 -12.45 36.33
C GLN A 57 8.57 -13.77 35.57
N ALA A 58 7.40 -13.95 34.94
CA ALA A 58 7.15 -15.10 34.09
C ALA A 58 8.17 -15.16 32.93
N ALA A 59 8.67 -16.37 32.64
CA ALA A 59 9.59 -16.61 31.53
C ALA A 59 8.90 -16.24 30.21
N LYS A 60 9.63 -15.56 29.32
CA LYS A 60 9.09 -15.19 28.01
C LYS A 60 9.23 -16.39 27.06
N PRO A 61 8.19 -16.72 26.27
CA PRO A 61 8.27 -17.78 25.27
C PRO A 61 9.40 -17.51 24.27
N GLN A 62 9.93 -18.55 23.63
CA GLN A 62 11.07 -18.45 22.71
C GLN A 62 10.86 -17.32 21.68
N ILE A 63 11.95 -16.59 21.40
CA ILE A 63 11.98 -15.63 20.29
C ILE A 63 11.67 -16.43 19.03
N LYS A 64 10.46 -16.27 18.49
CA LYS A 64 10.14 -16.78 17.17
C LYS A 64 11.18 -16.18 16.22
N LEU A 65 11.94 -16.98 15.50
CA LEU A 65 12.77 -16.42 14.44
C LEU A 65 11.85 -15.67 13.49
N GLY A 66 12.27 -14.47 13.12
CA GLY A 66 11.56 -13.63 12.18
C GLY A 66 11.10 -14.42 10.97
N ARG A 67 9.82 -14.29 10.57
CA ARG A 67 9.39 -14.89 9.30
C ARG A 67 10.04 -14.10 8.16
N LYS A 68 10.66 -14.81 7.22
CA LYS A 68 11.06 -14.22 5.95
C LYS A 68 9.77 -13.87 5.21
N ALA A 69 9.58 -12.60 4.87
CA ALA A 69 8.47 -12.18 4.04
C ALA A 69 8.66 -12.73 2.62
N ASP A 70 7.58 -12.83 1.85
CA ASP A 70 7.64 -13.23 0.43
C ASP A 70 8.44 -12.21 -0.40
N SER A 71 8.59 -10.97 0.09
CA SER A 71 9.49 -9.94 -0.42
C SER A 71 10.99 -10.26 -0.25
N GLY A 72 11.33 -11.33 0.47
CA GLY A 72 12.70 -11.72 0.78
C GLY A 72 13.28 -11.08 2.05
N ILE A 73 12.59 -10.10 2.66
CA ILE A 73 13.08 -9.37 3.82
C ILE A 73 12.80 -10.13 5.12
N MET A 74 13.80 -10.22 6.01
CA MET A 74 13.69 -10.89 7.30
C MET A 74 12.96 -10.00 8.31
N ARG A 75 11.69 -10.28 8.59
CA ARG A 75 10.89 -9.49 9.53
C ARG A 75 11.30 -9.80 10.96
N ARG A 76 11.37 -8.81 11.86
CA ARG A 76 11.51 -9.12 13.29
C ARG A 76 10.26 -9.86 13.79
N PRO A 77 10.39 -10.82 14.72
CA PRO A 77 9.22 -11.43 15.35
C PRO A 77 8.34 -10.36 15.99
N ASN A 78 7.05 -10.39 15.65
CA ASN A 78 6.02 -9.40 16.03
C ASN A 78 6.10 -8.05 15.31
N ASN A 79 6.90 -7.92 14.24
CA ASN A 79 6.79 -6.77 13.34
C ASN A 79 5.68 -7.02 12.31
N PHE A 80 4.55 -6.35 12.47
CA PHE A 80 3.37 -6.51 11.61
C PHE A 80 3.52 -5.76 10.27
N GLY A 81 4.39 -4.75 10.22
CA GLY A 81 4.84 -4.10 9.00
C GLY A 81 5.98 -3.09 9.26
N TYR A 82 6.52 -2.48 8.20
CA TYR A 82 7.43 -1.34 8.34
C TYR A 82 6.62 -0.05 8.59
N CYS A 83 7.13 0.82 9.47
CA CYS A 83 6.46 2.07 9.80
C CYS A 83 6.65 3.17 8.73
N ASP A 84 7.28 2.86 7.59
CA ASP A 84 7.65 3.84 6.57
C ASP A 84 6.47 4.71 6.12
N TYR A 85 5.26 4.16 6.05
CA TYR A 85 4.05 4.93 5.72
C TYR A 85 3.58 5.85 6.84
N LEU A 86 3.71 5.43 8.10
CA LEU A 86 3.43 6.30 9.24
C LEU A 86 4.45 7.43 9.30
N ASP A 87 5.74 7.11 9.19
CA ASP A 87 6.83 8.07 9.24
C ASP A 87 6.67 9.11 8.10
N GLN A 88 6.29 8.66 6.90
CA GLN A 88 5.97 9.56 5.79
C GLN A 88 4.80 10.49 6.13
N VAL A 89 3.68 9.96 6.65
CA VAL A 89 2.52 10.80 7.00
C VAL A 89 2.85 11.79 8.11
N PHE A 90 3.59 11.37 9.14
CA PHE A 90 4.02 12.24 10.25
C PHE A 90 4.96 13.36 9.78
N SER A 91 5.70 13.14 8.69
CA SER A 91 6.57 14.15 8.09
C SER A 91 5.84 15.17 7.21
N LEU A 92 4.56 14.95 6.90
CA LEU A 92 3.80 15.87 6.03
C LEU A 92 3.54 17.19 6.75
N LYS A 93 3.73 18.30 6.03
CA LYS A 93 3.41 19.65 6.55
C LYS A 93 1.95 19.81 6.96
N CYS A 94 1.06 19.07 6.33
CA CYS A 94 -0.37 19.04 6.62
C CYS A 94 -0.77 17.98 7.67
N PHE A 95 0.19 17.32 8.33
CA PHE A 95 -0.12 16.29 9.33
C PHE A 95 -1.00 16.83 10.46
N SER A 96 -0.74 18.06 10.93
CA SER A 96 -1.56 18.73 11.94
C SER A 96 -3.02 18.88 11.51
N ASP A 97 -3.25 19.17 10.23
CA ASP A 97 -4.61 19.33 9.68
C ASP A 97 -5.32 17.98 9.63
N LEU A 98 -4.62 16.92 9.20
CA LEU A 98 -5.14 15.55 9.20
C LEU A 98 -5.53 15.08 10.61
N VAL A 99 -4.71 15.41 11.62
CA VAL A 99 -5.01 15.11 13.03
C VAL A 99 -6.22 15.92 13.52
N THR A 100 -6.28 17.21 13.20
CA THR A 100 -7.39 18.10 13.60
C THR A 100 -8.72 17.66 12.99
N LEU A 101 -8.70 17.21 11.74
CA LEU A 101 -9.88 16.68 11.06
C LEU A 101 -10.36 15.33 11.63
N GLY A 102 -9.50 14.63 12.38
CA GLY A 102 -9.81 13.33 12.99
C GLY A 102 -10.00 12.21 11.98
N VAL A 103 -9.37 12.30 10.80
CA VAL A 103 -9.62 11.34 9.71
C VAL A 103 -9.13 9.94 10.03
N PHE A 104 -7.94 9.81 10.61
CA PHE A 104 -7.34 8.51 10.92
C PHE A 104 -7.59 8.14 12.37
N GLN A 105 -8.16 6.96 12.60
CA GLN A 105 -8.40 6.42 13.95
C GLN A 105 -7.34 5.40 14.35
N SER A 106 -6.61 4.86 13.37
CA SER A 106 -5.59 3.85 13.60
C SER A 106 -4.43 3.94 12.62
N ALA A 107 -3.29 3.35 13.01
CA ALA A 107 -2.15 3.17 12.12
C ALA A 107 -2.46 2.27 10.91
N LYS A 108 -3.42 1.35 11.07
CA LYS A 108 -3.94 0.52 9.97
C LYS A 108 -4.48 1.40 8.85
N ASP A 109 -5.36 2.34 9.19
CA ASP A 109 -6.01 3.20 8.21
C ASP A 109 -4.98 4.02 7.41
N ILE A 110 -3.97 4.57 8.09
CA ILE A 110 -2.87 5.29 7.45
C ILE A 110 -2.12 4.38 6.49
N SER A 111 -1.75 3.18 6.95
CA SER A 111 -0.95 2.25 6.16
C SER A 111 -1.65 1.83 4.87
N GLU A 112 -2.97 1.61 4.91
CA GLU A 112 -3.76 1.18 3.75
C GLU A 112 -3.98 2.31 2.75
N SER A 113 -4.34 3.51 3.22
CA SER A 113 -4.48 4.67 2.34
C SER A 113 -3.15 5.06 1.69
N MET A 114 -2.05 5.02 2.44
CA MET A 114 -0.71 5.28 1.90
C MET A 114 -0.29 4.25 0.86
N ALA A 115 -0.51 2.95 1.12
CA ALA A 115 -0.22 1.88 0.18
C ALA A 115 -0.95 2.07 -1.14
N ALA A 116 -2.25 2.39 -1.09
CA ALA A 116 -3.06 2.59 -2.28
C ALA A 116 -2.57 3.77 -3.13
N ILE A 117 -2.28 4.92 -2.49
CA ILE A 117 -1.78 6.12 -3.17
C ILE A 117 -0.38 5.88 -3.74
N GLN A 118 0.52 5.26 -2.97
CA GLN A 118 1.88 4.96 -3.43
C GLN A 118 1.88 3.95 -4.59
N ALA A 119 1.03 2.93 -4.54
CA ALA A 119 0.86 1.98 -5.62
C ALA A 119 0.41 2.68 -6.91
N ALA A 120 -0.58 3.56 -6.84
CA ALA A 120 -1.03 4.34 -7.99
C ALA A 120 0.09 5.21 -8.58
N ILE A 121 0.90 5.85 -7.73
CA ILE A 121 2.02 6.72 -8.18
C ILE A 121 3.15 5.92 -8.81
N LYS A 122 3.54 4.81 -8.18
CA LYS A 122 4.70 4.02 -8.59
C LYS A 122 4.41 3.14 -9.80
N HIS A 123 3.19 2.65 -9.91
CA HIS A 123 2.80 1.61 -10.86
C HIS A 123 1.74 2.06 -11.86
N GLY A 124 1.17 3.26 -11.72
CA GLY A 124 0.26 3.83 -12.70
C GLY A 124 0.94 4.08 -14.05
N LEU A 125 0.14 4.10 -15.13
CA LEU A 125 0.66 4.36 -16.47
C LEU A 125 1.41 5.70 -16.56
N PRO A 126 2.53 5.74 -17.31
CA PRO A 126 3.18 7.00 -17.61
C PRO A 126 2.27 7.80 -18.55
N VAL A 127 1.77 8.94 -18.06
CA VAL A 127 1.21 9.99 -18.93
C VAL A 127 2.33 10.48 -19.84
N SER A 128 2.10 10.51 -21.15
CA SER A 128 3.05 11.04 -22.14
C SER A 128 3.64 12.37 -21.68
N PRO A 129 4.96 12.59 -21.83
CA PRO A 129 5.58 13.85 -21.48
C PRO A 129 5.06 14.93 -22.45
N SER A 130 4.00 15.65 -22.06
CA SER A 130 3.68 16.91 -22.70
C SER A 130 4.85 17.86 -22.41
N GLN A 131 5.28 18.62 -23.41
CA GLN A 131 6.50 19.44 -23.39
C GLN A 131 6.51 20.60 -22.38
N ASN A 132 5.58 20.61 -21.43
CA ASN A 132 5.55 21.53 -20.31
C ASN A 132 5.52 20.70 -19.02
N GLU A 133 6.47 20.95 -18.11
CA GLU A 133 6.54 20.38 -16.76
C GLU A 133 5.38 20.84 -15.84
N LYS A 134 4.16 20.96 -16.36
CA LYS A 134 2.97 21.22 -15.56
C LYS A 134 2.71 19.99 -14.69
N LYS A 135 2.48 20.23 -13.40
CA LYS A 135 2.07 19.18 -12.45
C LYS A 135 0.86 18.43 -13.01
N LYS A 136 1.01 17.12 -13.17
CA LYS A 136 -0.03 16.19 -13.64
C LYS A 136 -1.32 16.40 -12.82
N LYS A 137 -2.45 16.57 -13.50
CA LYS A 137 -3.76 16.69 -12.85
C LYS A 137 -4.43 15.33 -12.77
N ILE A 138 -4.65 14.85 -11.55
CA ILE A 138 -5.21 13.53 -11.27
C ILE A 138 -6.65 13.69 -10.77
N LYS A 139 -7.58 12.97 -11.41
CA LYS A 139 -8.92 12.71 -10.90
C LYS A 139 -8.88 11.37 -10.18
N CYS A 140 -9.33 11.33 -8.93
CA CYS A 140 -9.29 10.13 -8.10
C CYS A 140 -10.71 9.78 -7.62
N LEU A 141 -11.15 8.55 -7.82
CA LEU A 141 -12.37 8.01 -7.21
C LEU A 141 -11.95 7.05 -6.10
N CYS A 142 -12.24 7.42 -4.85
CA CYS A 142 -12.06 6.55 -3.69
C CYS A 142 -13.39 5.83 -3.44
N ILE A 143 -13.46 4.57 -3.88
CA ILE A 143 -14.68 3.78 -3.93
C ILE A 143 -14.72 2.89 -2.69
N GLY A 144 -15.76 3.01 -1.87
CA GLY A 144 -15.88 2.27 -0.63
C GLY A 144 -14.95 2.78 0.48
N ASP A 145 -14.71 4.11 0.56
CA ASP A 145 -13.77 4.73 1.51
C ASP A 145 -14.28 4.70 2.97
N GLY A 146 -15.51 4.22 3.19
CA GLY A 146 -16.17 4.09 4.47
C GLY A 146 -16.83 5.37 4.98
N SER A 147 -17.14 5.40 6.28
CA SER A 147 -17.84 6.52 6.91
C SER A 147 -17.06 7.83 6.99
N THR A 148 -15.74 7.73 6.92
CA THR A 148 -14.81 8.86 6.86
C THR A 148 -13.94 8.67 5.63
N PRO A 149 -13.81 9.66 4.74
CA PRO A 149 -13.12 9.53 3.45
C PRO A 149 -11.60 9.58 3.60
N ARG A 150 -11.03 8.59 4.30
CA ARG A 150 -9.63 8.60 4.76
C ARG A 150 -8.64 8.63 3.61
N THR A 151 -8.87 7.80 2.60
CA THR A 151 -7.98 7.69 1.44
C THR A 151 -8.10 8.93 0.58
N ALA A 152 -9.33 9.42 0.34
CA ALA A 152 -9.56 10.62 -0.45
C ALA A 152 -8.95 11.86 0.21
N VAL A 153 -9.15 12.06 1.51
CA VAL A 153 -8.59 13.21 2.24
C VAL A 153 -7.06 13.19 2.18
N LEU A 154 -6.43 12.04 2.38
CA LEU A 154 -4.97 11.93 2.30
C LEU A 154 -4.46 12.25 0.89
N ALA A 155 -5.14 11.76 -0.15
CA ALA A 155 -4.79 12.07 -1.54
C ALA A 155 -4.92 13.58 -1.86
N CYS A 156 -5.97 14.25 -1.36
CA CYS A 156 -6.13 15.69 -1.48
C CYS A 156 -5.00 16.47 -0.78
N TYR A 157 -4.68 16.13 0.47
CA TYR A 157 -3.66 16.85 1.23
C TYR A 157 -2.24 16.59 0.76
N TRP A 158 -1.90 15.34 0.48
CA TRP A 158 -0.54 14.95 0.17
C TRP A 158 -0.19 15.16 -1.30
N LYS A 159 -1.11 14.78 -2.19
CA LYS A 159 -0.86 14.79 -3.64
C LYS A 159 -1.66 15.86 -4.38
N GLN A 160 -2.53 16.59 -3.70
CA GLN A 160 -3.35 17.64 -4.30
C GLN A 160 -4.24 17.11 -5.42
N TRP A 161 -4.64 15.83 -5.33
CA TRP A 161 -5.54 15.19 -6.28
C TRP A 161 -6.96 15.72 -6.13
N SER A 162 -7.70 15.74 -7.25
CA SER A 162 -9.14 15.99 -7.27
C SER A 162 -9.86 14.68 -6.97
N CYS A 163 -10.35 14.53 -5.74
CA CYS A 163 -10.88 13.28 -5.24
C CYS A 163 -12.40 13.33 -5.09
N VAL A 164 -13.04 12.22 -5.44
CA VAL A 164 -14.43 11.93 -5.09
C VAL A 164 -14.41 10.72 -4.16
N SER A 165 -14.90 10.87 -2.93
CA SER A 165 -15.18 9.74 -2.04
C SER A 165 -16.60 9.24 -2.28
N ILE A 166 -16.77 7.95 -2.50
CA ILE A 166 -18.03 7.31 -2.86
C ILE A 166 -18.27 6.16 -1.89
N ASP A 167 -19.20 6.33 -0.95
CA ASP A 167 -19.58 5.26 -0.02
C ASP A 167 -21.00 5.49 0.56
N PRO A 168 -21.87 4.48 0.61
CA PRO A 168 -23.20 4.61 1.20
C PRO A 168 -23.19 4.83 2.72
N ALA A 169 -22.09 4.50 3.40
CA ALA A 169 -21.91 4.73 4.83
C ALA A 169 -21.22 6.07 5.15
N LEU A 170 -20.88 6.88 4.13
CA LEU A 170 -20.23 8.18 4.32
C LEU A 170 -21.09 9.07 5.22
N HIS A 171 -20.51 9.61 6.30
CA HIS A 171 -21.27 10.50 7.18
C HIS A 171 -21.64 11.81 6.46
N GLU A 172 -22.74 12.42 6.90
CA GLU A 172 -23.30 13.64 6.31
C GLU A 172 -22.30 14.80 6.27
N GLU A 173 -21.51 14.98 7.34
CA GLU A 173 -20.45 16.00 7.44
C GLU A 173 -19.35 15.87 6.37
N TRP A 174 -19.25 14.70 5.74
CA TRP A 174 -18.29 14.39 4.68
C TRP A 174 -18.92 14.40 3.29
N THR A 175 -20.20 14.73 3.15
CA THR A 175 -20.92 14.75 1.87
C THR A 175 -20.94 16.17 1.27
N GLY A 176 -20.99 16.25 -0.06
CA GLY A 176 -21.04 17.52 -0.81
C GLY A 176 -19.67 18.02 -1.27
N GLU A 177 -19.61 19.30 -1.63
CA GLU A 177 -18.39 19.94 -2.14
C GLU A 177 -17.52 20.45 -0.99
N THR A 178 -16.23 20.14 -1.04
CA THR A 178 -15.22 20.62 -0.08
C THR A 178 -15.61 20.37 1.39
N PRO A 179 -16.05 19.15 1.76
CA PRO A 179 -16.54 18.87 3.11
C PRO A 179 -15.45 19.15 4.14
N LYS A 180 -15.86 19.75 5.27
CA LYS A 180 -14.97 20.22 6.35
C LYS A 180 -13.79 21.10 5.88
N GLY A 181 -13.94 21.79 4.73
CA GLY A 181 -12.93 22.67 4.16
C GLY A 181 -11.78 21.95 3.42
N VAL A 182 -11.91 20.64 3.17
CA VAL A 182 -10.89 19.87 2.44
C VAL A 182 -10.95 20.20 0.95
N ARG A 183 -10.01 21.02 0.48
CA ARG A 183 -9.90 21.39 -0.94
C ARG A 183 -9.74 20.17 -1.83
N ASN A 184 -10.37 20.24 -3.01
CA ASN A 184 -10.35 19.20 -4.04
C ASN A 184 -11.03 17.88 -3.63
N LEU A 185 -11.85 17.88 -2.57
CA LEU A 185 -12.64 16.73 -2.16
C LEU A 185 -14.11 16.95 -2.47
N ILE A 186 -14.74 15.96 -3.07
CA ILE A 186 -16.19 15.82 -3.16
C ILE A 186 -16.57 14.54 -2.41
N GLY A 187 -17.55 14.63 -1.52
CA GLY A 187 -18.13 13.47 -0.87
C GLY A 187 -19.47 13.10 -1.48
N PHE A 188 -19.63 11.82 -1.81
CA PHE A 188 -20.87 11.25 -2.30
C PHE A 188 -21.32 10.11 -1.38
N GLY A 189 -22.34 10.40 -0.56
CA GLY A 189 -22.99 9.44 0.35
C GLY A 189 -23.97 8.54 -0.39
N GLY A 190 -23.44 7.58 -1.14
CA GLY A 190 -24.25 6.65 -1.93
C GLY A 190 -23.41 5.53 -2.53
N THR A 191 -24.09 4.59 -3.20
CA THR A 191 -23.45 3.48 -3.92
C THR A 191 -22.73 3.96 -5.18
N LEU A 192 -21.79 3.15 -5.68
CA LEU A 192 -21.12 3.45 -6.94
C LEU A 192 -22.11 3.45 -8.12
N GLU A 193 -23.13 2.59 -8.06
CA GLU A 193 -24.21 2.51 -9.04
C GLU A 193 -25.00 3.83 -9.12
N GLU A 194 -25.40 4.38 -7.97
CA GLU A 194 -26.07 5.68 -7.89
C GLU A 194 -25.18 6.80 -8.41
N PHE A 195 -23.90 6.82 -8.01
CA PHE A 195 -22.94 7.81 -8.52
C PHE A 195 -22.80 7.76 -10.04
N MET A 196 -22.74 6.56 -10.62
CA MET A 196 -22.63 6.36 -12.07
C MET A 196 -23.91 6.73 -12.81
N SER A 197 -25.07 6.73 -12.14
CA SER A 197 -26.36 7.15 -12.71
C SER A 197 -26.53 8.67 -12.79
N LEU A 198 -25.75 9.43 -12.02
CA LEU A 198 -25.74 10.89 -12.11
C LEU A 198 -25.25 11.34 -13.48
N PRO A 199 -25.69 12.51 -13.98
CA PRO A 199 -25.06 13.10 -15.16
C PRO A 199 -23.54 13.26 -14.92
N PRO A 200 -22.69 13.08 -15.96
CA PRO A 200 -21.28 13.40 -15.86
C PRO A 200 -21.10 14.88 -15.44
N GLY A 201 -20.07 15.14 -14.64
CA GLY A 201 -19.75 16.50 -14.20
C GLY A 201 -19.20 17.35 -15.33
N GLU A 202 -18.97 18.64 -15.06
CA GLU A 202 -18.36 19.55 -16.03
C GLU A 202 -16.92 19.18 -16.39
N ASP A 203 -16.51 19.65 -17.58
CA ASP A 203 -15.26 19.43 -18.30
C ASP A 203 -14.09 18.79 -17.52
N ASP A 204 -13.93 17.48 -17.68
CA ASP A 204 -12.79 16.71 -17.18
C ASP A 204 -11.59 16.72 -18.15
N SER A 205 -11.57 17.57 -19.20
CA SER A 205 -10.45 17.66 -20.17
C SER A 205 -9.13 18.10 -19.55
N SER A 206 -9.18 18.70 -18.36
CA SER A 206 -7.98 19.15 -17.66
C SER A 206 -7.23 18.05 -16.90
N TYR A 207 -7.78 16.83 -16.79
CA TYR A 207 -7.15 15.72 -16.09
C TYR A 207 -6.40 14.79 -17.04
N ASP A 208 -5.20 14.40 -16.61
CA ASP A 208 -4.31 13.53 -17.38
C ASP A 208 -4.50 12.05 -17.05
N HIS A 209 -5.01 11.76 -15.84
CA HIS A 209 -5.06 10.41 -15.29
C HIS A 209 -6.25 10.24 -14.34
N LEU A 210 -6.99 9.14 -14.53
CA LEU A 210 -8.06 8.70 -13.65
C LEU A 210 -7.54 7.60 -12.72
N VAL A 211 -7.56 7.84 -11.42
CA VAL A 211 -7.15 6.84 -10.41
C VAL A 211 -8.40 6.33 -9.71
N LEU A 212 -8.54 5.01 -9.60
CA LEU A 212 -9.60 4.36 -8.84
C LEU A 212 -8.95 3.67 -7.64
N LEU A 213 -9.25 4.11 -6.43
CA LEU A 213 -8.74 3.52 -5.19
C LEU A 213 -9.86 2.73 -4.51
N CYS A 214 -9.67 1.43 -4.40
CA CYS A 214 -10.59 0.49 -3.75
C CYS A 214 -9.93 -0.08 -2.49
N VAL A 215 -9.86 0.74 -1.45
CA VAL A 215 -9.29 0.37 -0.14
C VAL A 215 -10.41 -0.21 0.72
N HIS A 216 -10.37 -1.51 1.01
CA HIS A 216 -11.48 -2.21 1.70
C HIS A 216 -12.84 -2.12 1.02
N SER A 217 -12.86 -1.76 -0.27
CA SER A 217 -14.10 -1.58 -1.02
C SER A 217 -14.86 -2.89 -1.18
N HIS A 218 -16.19 -2.82 -1.04
CA HIS A 218 -17.09 -3.92 -1.36
C HIS A 218 -17.89 -3.67 -2.65
N ALA A 219 -17.68 -2.53 -3.32
CA ALA A 219 -18.40 -2.15 -4.53
C ALA A 219 -18.06 -3.07 -5.71
N ARG A 220 -19.06 -3.57 -6.43
CA ARG A 220 -18.83 -4.46 -7.58
C ARG A 220 -18.49 -3.64 -8.81
N LEU A 221 -17.40 -4.00 -9.49
CA LEU A 221 -16.95 -3.29 -10.70
C LEU A 221 -17.51 -3.95 -11.96
N MET A 222 -18.83 -4.16 -11.99
CA MET A 222 -19.56 -4.86 -13.06
C MET A 222 -20.79 -4.07 -13.53
N GLY A 223 -21.35 -4.44 -14.68
CA GLY A 223 -22.57 -3.82 -15.20
C GLY A 223 -22.39 -2.30 -15.38
N PRO A 224 -23.32 -1.46 -14.86
CA PRO A 224 -23.20 0.00 -14.89
C PRO A 224 -21.90 0.53 -14.27
N CYS A 225 -21.34 -0.17 -13.30
CA CYS A 225 -20.10 0.17 -12.59
C CYS A 225 -18.85 -0.52 -13.15
N SER A 226 -18.95 -1.15 -14.32
CA SER A 226 -17.77 -1.74 -14.95
C SER A 226 -16.69 -0.69 -15.22
N ILE A 227 -15.42 -1.12 -15.21
CA ILE A 227 -14.29 -0.22 -15.48
C ILE A 227 -14.47 0.51 -16.82
N GLN A 228 -15.03 -0.15 -17.83
CA GLN A 228 -15.28 0.48 -19.12
C GLN A 228 -16.31 1.61 -19.00
N ASN A 229 -17.40 1.41 -18.25
CA ASN A 229 -18.41 2.46 -18.05
C ASN A 229 -17.88 3.62 -17.20
N ILE A 230 -17.07 3.33 -16.18
CA ILE A 230 -16.37 4.37 -15.40
C ILE A 230 -15.47 5.19 -16.34
N ARG A 231 -14.69 4.54 -17.22
CA ARG A 231 -13.85 5.24 -18.20
C ARG A 231 -14.66 6.05 -19.20
N ASN A 232 -15.79 5.52 -19.66
CA ASN A 232 -16.69 6.21 -20.59
C ASN A 232 -17.32 7.46 -19.97
N ARG A 233 -17.45 7.53 -18.64
CA ARG A 233 -17.85 8.74 -17.91
C ARG A 233 -16.79 9.85 -17.98
N TYR A 234 -15.52 9.48 -18.19
CA TYR A 234 -14.37 10.39 -18.26
C TYR A 234 -13.62 10.25 -19.60
N PRO A 235 -14.27 10.47 -20.75
CA PRO A 235 -13.73 10.10 -22.06
C PRO A 235 -12.49 10.91 -22.46
N SER A 236 -12.34 12.11 -21.91
CA SER A 236 -11.18 13.00 -22.15
C SER A 236 -9.92 12.56 -21.40
N ILE A 237 -10.03 11.67 -20.40
CA ILE A 237 -8.90 11.22 -19.60
C ILE A 237 -8.27 9.98 -20.26
N PRO A 238 -7.02 10.03 -20.74
CA PRO A 238 -6.45 8.97 -21.56
C PRO A 238 -6.03 7.72 -20.78
N HIS A 239 -5.68 7.87 -19.50
CA HIS A 239 -5.14 6.79 -18.68
C HIS A 239 -5.99 6.55 -17.45
N THR A 240 -6.13 5.27 -17.07
CA THR A 240 -6.80 4.86 -15.84
C THR A 240 -5.96 3.86 -15.09
N THR A 241 -5.81 4.06 -13.78
CA THR A 241 -5.17 3.09 -12.88
C THR A 241 -6.14 2.72 -11.77
N LEU A 242 -6.45 1.44 -11.65
CA LEU A 242 -7.20 0.87 -10.54
C LEU A 242 -6.20 0.27 -9.55
N VAL A 243 -6.33 0.65 -8.28
CA VAL A 243 -5.62 0.01 -7.17
C VAL A 243 -6.64 -0.58 -6.22
N SER A 244 -6.48 -1.86 -5.90
CA SER A 244 -7.32 -2.56 -4.93
C SER A 244 -6.48 -3.13 -3.81
N LEU A 245 -6.95 -2.88 -2.58
CA LEU A 245 -6.51 -3.56 -1.36
C LEU A 245 -7.70 -4.40 -0.87
N PRO A 246 -7.84 -5.65 -1.35
CA PRO A 246 -8.97 -6.50 -1.00
C PRO A 246 -8.96 -6.86 0.48
N CYS A 247 -10.14 -6.78 1.10
CA CYS A 247 -10.32 -6.97 2.54
C CYS A 247 -11.04 -8.28 2.92
N CYS A 248 -11.83 -8.83 2.00
CA CYS A 248 -12.61 -10.04 2.24
C CYS A 248 -12.59 -10.98 1.03
N PRO A 249 -12.69 -12.31 1.22
CA PRO A 249 -12.72 -13.29 0.12
C PRO A 249 -13.92 -13.13 -0.82
N LYS A 250 -14.96 -12.40 -0.38
CA LYS A 250 -16.16 -12.15 -1.17
C LYS A 250 -15.94 -11.07 -2.22
N PHE A 251 -14.99 -10.16 -1.99
CA PHE A 251 -14.59 -9.17 -2.99
C PHE A 251 -13.73 -9.84 -4.06
N ARG A 252 -14.15 -9.74 -5.32
CA ARG A 252 -13.54 -10.46 -6.45
C ARG A 252 -13.13 -9.48 -7.54
N SER A 253 -12.24 -8.55 -7.21
CA SER A 253 -11.60 -7.59 -8.13
C SER A 253 -11.25 -8.23 -9.48
N HIS A 254 -10.55 -9.36 -9.47
CA HIS A 254 -10.17 -10.09 -10.68
C HIS A 254 -11.39 -10.50 -11.54
N ARG A 255 -12.44 -11.03 -10.92
CA ARG A 255 -13.65 -11.46 -11.65
C ARG A 255 -14.42 -10.27 -12.20
N ASP A 256 -14.50 -9.19 -11.42
CA ASP A 256 -15.27 -7.99 -11.80
C ASP A 256 -14.58 -7.23 -12.93
N VAL A 257 -13.25 -7.09 -12.85
CA VAL A 257 -12.44 -6.47 -13.90
C VAL A 257 -12.32 -7.37 -15.15
N GLY A 258 -12.49 -8.69 -14.98
CA GLY A 258 -12.48 -9.67 -16.07
C GLY A 258 -11.10 -10.07 -16.58
N ARG A 259 -10.02 -9.62 -15.93
CA ARG A 259 -8.62 -9.97 -16.25
C ARG A 259 -7.70 -9.85 -15.02
N PRO A 260 -6.57 -10.58 -14.95
CA PRO A 260 -5.67 -10.51 -13.81
C PRO A 260 -5.04 -9.11 -13.68
N PRO A 261 -4.62 -8.71 -12.47
CA PRO A 261 -3.90 -7.47 -12.25
C PRO A 261 -2.58 -7.47 -13.03
N ASP A 262 -2.21 -6.30 -13.56
CA ASP A 262 -0.93 -6.11 -14.24
C ASP A 262 0.24 -6.24 -13.26
N ILE A 263 0.02 -5.77 -12.04
CA ILE A 263 0.98 -5.82 -10.94
C ILE A 263 0.23 -6.22 -9.67
N PHE A 264 0.78 -7.16 -8.91
CA PHE A 264 0.30 -7.46 -7.57
C PHE A 264 1.48 -7.82 -6.67
N TYR A 265 1.40 -7.45 -5.40
CA TYR A 265 2.43 -7.74 -4.42
C TYR A 265 1.86 -7.68 -2.99
N ASP A 266 2.61 -8.24 -2.06
CA ASP A 266 2.37 -8.11 -0.62
C ASP A 266 3.12 -6.88 -0.10
N ASP A 267 2.40 -5.89 0.45
CA ASP A 267 3.01 -4.66 0.95
C ASP A 267 3.40 -4.79 2.43
N ASP A 268 4.70 -4.88 2.71
CA ASP A 268 5.21 -5.04 4.06
C ASP A 268 4.95 -3.81 4.96
N CYS A 269 4.54 -2.67 4.43
CA CYS A 269 4.18 -1.48 5.21
C CYS A 269 2.70 -1.46 5.61
N VAL A 270 1.88 -2.38 5.10
CA VAL A 270 0.45 -2.51 5.43
C VAL A 270 0.28 -3.44 6.63
N PHE A 271 -0.26 -2.91 7.73
CA PHE A 271 -0.29 -3.60 9.03
C PHE A 271 -1.28 -4.77 9.17
N PRO A 272 -2.45 -4.82 8.49
CA PRO A 272 -3.33 -5.98 8.52
C PRO A 272 -2.74 -7.25 7.92
N ALA A 273 -3.39 -8.38 8.22
CA ALA A 273 -3.08 -9.67 7.59
C ALA A 273 -3.35 -9.67 6.07
N CYS A 274 -4.36 -8.92 5.62
CA CYS A 274 -4.62 -8.70 4.19
C CYS A 274 -3.85 -7.45 3.74
N ARG A 275 -2.68 -7.66 3.14
CA ARG A 275 -1.77 -6.62 2.64
C ARG A 275 -1.48 -6.73 1.15
N LYS A 276 -2.27 -7.54 0.45
CA LYS A 276 -2.13 -7.71 -0.98
C LYS A 276 -2.57 -6.41 -1.66
N VAL A 277 -1.74 -5.88 -2.53
CA VAL A 277 -2.03 -4.76 -3.40
C VAL A 277 -2.16 -5.31 -4.81
N GLU A 278 -3.24 -4.96 -5.50
CA GLU A 278 -3.51 -5.36 -6.88
C GLU A 278 -3.73 -4.12 -7.74
N ILE A 279 -3.05 -4.04 -8.89
CA ILE A 279 -3.05 -2.86 -9.75
C ILE A 279 -3.41 -3.27 -11.18
N TRP A 280 -4.32 -2.50 -11.79
CA TRP A 280 -4.65 -2.58 -13.21
C TRP A 280 -4.48 -1.23 -13.86
N ASN A 281 -3.92 -1.24 -15.06
CA ASN A 281 -3.64 -0.09 -15.89
C ASN A 281 -4.42 -0.20 -17.20
N PHE A 282 -5.04 0.89 -17.61
CA PHE A 282 -5.85 0.97 -18.82
C PHE A 282 -5.49 2.23 -19.60
N SER A 283 -5.24 2.07 -20.89
CA SER A 283 -4.98 3.18 -21.82
C SER A 283 -6.10 3.29 -22.85
N ASN A 284 -6.56 4.52 -23.13
CA ASN A 284 -7.44 4.84 -24.26
C ASN A 284 -6.64 5.11 -25.55
N VAL A 285 -5.32 5.26 -25.44
CA VAL A 285 -4.46 5.40 -26.61
C VAL A 285 -4.47 4.06 -27.32
N ALA A 286 -5.03 4.02 -28.54
CA ALA A 286 -4.91 2.87 -29.44
C ALA A 286 -3.46 2.39 -29.37
N ALA A 287 -3.25 1.10 -29.07
CA ALA A 287 -1.94 0.54 -28.85
C ALA A 287 -1.05 0.74 -30.09
N ALA A 288 -0.39 1.89 -30.17
CA ALA A 288 0.77 2.07 -31.02
C ALA A 288 1.81 1.15 -30.42
N GLU A 289 2.10 0.09 -31.15
CA GLU A 289 3.03 -0.97 -30.81
C GLU A 289 4.28 -0.41 -30.13
N SER A 290 4.54 -0.85 -28.90
CA SER A 290 5.90 -0.83 -28.38
C SER A 290 6.13 -2.02 -27.48
N PRO A 291 7.32 -2.65 -27.57
CA PRO A 291 7.52 -4.00 -27.12
C PRO A 291 7.47 -4.06 -25.61
N MET A 292 6.81 -5.11 -25.13
CA MET A 292 6.83 -5.55 -23.75
C MET A 292 8.28 -5.84 -23.33
N VAL A 293 8.99 -4.85 -22.82
CA VAL A 293 10.27 -5.08 -22.14
C VAL A 293 9.92 -5.61 -20.75
N CYS A 294 9.88 -6.93 -20.63
CA CYS A 294 9.99 -7.61 -19.35
C CYS A 294 11.28 -7.14 -18.67
N ARG A 295 11.19 -6.14 -17.80
CA ARG A 295 12.23 -5.87 -16.82
C ARG A 295 12.06 -6.89 -15.71
N GLU A 296 12.75 -8.02 -15.87
CA GLU A 296 13.11 -8.87 -14.74
C GLU A 296 13.79 -7.97 -13.71
N ILE A 297 13.19 -7.91 -12.52
CA ILE A 297 13.85 -7.35 -11.35
C ILE A 297 14.91 -8.37 -10.96
N ALA A 298 16.15 -8.09 -11.37
CA ALA A 298 17.32 -8.83 -10.93
C ALA A 298 17.47 -8.69 -9.39
N ALA A 299 17.79 -9.82 -8.79
CA ALA A 299 17.97 -10.06 -7.35
C ALA A 299 19.09 -9.24 -6.71
#